data_AF-A0A090R4D1-F1
#
_entry.id   AF-A0A090R4D1-F1
#
_cell.length_a   1.000
_cell.length_b   1.000
_cell.length_c   1.000
_cell.angle_alpha   90.00
_cell.angle_beta   90.00
_cell.angle_gamma   90.00
#
_symmetry.space_group_name_H-M   'P 1'
#
loop_
_entity.id
_entity.type
_entity.pdbx_description
1 polymer ?
#
loop_
_entity_poly.entity_id
_entity_poly.type
_entity_poly.pdbx_seq_one_letter_code
_entity_poly.pdbx_strand_id
1 'polypeptide(L)'
;MVTDKVEGLTWNKASIGSKQRLALIDKLVESVEHLHGLGLYHGDLHPENIILTKTVDGFDLTLIDVPDFSANGDEPKNHLYSPENIDNCTPFERDNFAVMRLSFELLGGEWGVDLSELPELSDALKVEVSDPSAGFKDLVRFKAALKPKKSVAIAPVTISSNKDFEMITIYPDNGKLYVHVEKSNQNSTDVMVTFYGLGGSARVIYTTNEKGFIVSFPPRARDSIHPKDIEKCQLVLDFAITIKSGSVMELSQLTKKLMGNESFNRTVETVLKPVEDEEKVDGLTNQLAQVFKNIEAKNTSPDHLVISTDKLWKAVLETETQAYPYIEVIGGANEVKDSDDELILPYASDVDVLGQFNKNDVIEALRIVGDEEIRLGEVKLKQSALNEIRLYRVGFKARNLEDGDQVFFRTKQDKASYVKRKAALERILEHESVVSDLAQYFDPDCSSPTIQYDKPVTSDDFARYDRTDEHNNIISLNQQQRIAFQQLLSNGPLSMLQGPPGTGKTEFIAAFVHHLIEKQNVKNILLVSQSHEPLIRQQKGFASTVLVLIRNWMLFDLVTEKVQFQQALKMFTQMR
;
A
#
# COMPACT_ATOMS: atom_id res chain seq x y z
N MET A 1 13.23 -28.77 30.57
CA MET A 1 12.25 -29.71 31.17
C MET A 1 11.43 -30.23 30.00
N VAL A 2 11.39 -31.54 29.73
CA VAL A 2 10.62 -32.06 28.57
C VAL A 2 9.14 -32.06 28.96
N THR A 3 8.34 -31.27 28.27
CA THR A 3 6.91 -31.04 28.58
C THR A 3 5.99 -32.02 27.85
N ASP A 4 6.38 -32.48 26.66
CA ASP A 4 5.62 -33.49 25.89
C ASP A 4 6.54 -34.22 24.90
N LYS A 5 6.14 -35.42 24.44
CA LYS A 5 6.88 -36.21 23.44
C LYS A 5 6.00 -36.49 22.23
N VAL A 6 6.38 -35.94 21.09
CA VAL A 6 5.68 -36.14 19.81
C VAL A 6 6.36 -37.26 19.02
N GLU A 7 5.58 -38.23 18.52
CA GLU A 7 6.08 -39.28 17.63
C GLU A 7 5.97 -38.84 16.16
N GLY A 8 7.06 -38.95 15.39
CA GLY A 8 7.06 -38.60 13.97
C GLY A 8 8.46 -38.52 13.36
N LEU A 9 8.54 -38.06 12.11
CA LEU A 9 9.79 -37.80 11.41
C LEU A 9 10.06 -36.31 11.35
N THR A 10 11.32 -35.90 11.49
CA THR A 10 11.72 -34.50 11.25
C THR A 10 11.54 -34.12 9.78
N TRP A 11 11.31 -32.84 9.48
CA TRP A 11 11.06 -32.33 8.12
C TRP A 11 12.07 -32.80 7.08
N ASN A 12 13.37 -32.83 7.44
CA ASN A 12 14.46 -33.28 6.56
C ASN A 12 14.52 -34.80 6.33
N LYS A 13 13.89 -35.60 7.19
CA LYS A 13 13.87 -37.08 7.10
C LYS A 13 12.60 -37.63 6.47
N ALA A 14 11.56 -36.80 6.33
CA ALA A 14 10.30 -37.22 5.75
C ALA A 14 10.36 -37.30 4.21
N SER A 15 9.94 -38.44 3.65
CA SER A 15 9.79 -38.59 2.20
C SER A 15 8.41 -38.07 1.75
N ILE A 16 8.37 -36.86 1.20
CA ILE A 16 7.12 -36.16 0.83
C ILE A 16 6.93 -36.21 -0.69
N GLY A 17 5.80 -36.78 -1.14
CA GLY A 17 5.46 -36.86 -2.56
C GLY A 17 5.11 -35.49 -3.16
N SER A 18 5.40 -35.28 -4.45
CA SER A 18 5.22 -33.97 -5.13
C SER A 18 3.83 -33.36 -4.98
N LYS A 19 2.78 -34.18 -5.02
CA LYS A 19 1.38 -33.75 -4.85
C LYS A 19 1.03 -33.30 -3.42
N GLN A 20 1.82 -33.68 -2.43
CA GLN A 20 1.59 -33.36 -1.01
C GLN A 20 2.43 -32.16 -0.54
N ARG A 21 3.44 -31.74 -1.32
CA ARG A 21 4.37 -30.66 -0.96
C ARG A 21 3.65 -29.33 -0.72
N LEU A 22 2.78 -28.93 -1.66
CA LEU A 22 2.02 -27.68 -1.54
C LEU A 22 1.10 -27.68 -0.32
N ALA A 23 0.35 -28.76 -0.10
CA ALA A 23 -0.52 -28.88 1.06
C ALA A 23 0.26 -28.84 2.40
N LEU A 24 1.48 -29.39 2.40
CA LEU A 24 2.34 -29.35 3.59
C LEU A 24 2.94 -27.95 3.82
N ILE A 25 3.27 -27.23 2.75
CA ILE A 25 3.70 -25.83 2.81
C ILE A 25 2.57 -24.96 3.36
N ASP A 26 1.33 -25.15 2.89
CA ASP A 26 0.17 -24.44 3.42
C ASP A 26 0.01 -24.71 4.92
N LYS A 27 0.13 -25.97 5.38
CA LYS A 27 0.09 -26.31 6.82
C LYS A 27 1.22 -25.63 7.62
N LEU A 28 2.43 -25.56 7.08
CA LEU A 28 3.56 -24.89 7.74
C LEU A 28 3.29 -23.38 7.88
N VAL A 29 2.84 -22.74 6.80
CA VAL A 29 2.48 -21.32 6.77
C VAL A 29 1.36 -21.03 7.77
N GLU A 30 0.28 -21.81 7.75
CA GLU A 30 -0.84 -21.65 8.68
C GLU A 30 -0.42 -21.82 10.14
N SER A 31 0.45 -22.80 10.43
CA SER A 31 0.93 -23.06 11.80
C SER A 31 1.75 -21.89 12.35
N VAL A 32 2.63 -21.31 11.53
CA VAL A 32 3.46 -20.16 11.93
C VAL A 32 2.62 -18.88 12.01
N GLU A 33 1.72 -18.61 11.06
CA GLU A 33 0.81 -17.47 11.14
C GLU A 33 -0.14 -17.55 12.33
N HIS A 34 -0.60 -18.76 12.69
CA HIS A 34 -1.41 -18.96 13.89
C HIS A 34 -0.61 -18.64 15.17
N LEU A 35 0.63 -19.12 15.26
CA LEU A 35 1.54 -18.81 16.37
C LEU A 35 1.74 -17.29 16.50
N HIS A 36 2.00 -16.62 15.38
CA HIS A 36 2.17 -15.16 15.32
C HIS A 36 0.89 -14.41 15.69
N GLY A 37 -0.28 -14.93 15.29
CA GLY A 37 -1.59 -14.38 15.65
C GLY A 37 -1.89 -14.43 17.16
N LEU A 38 -1.27 -15.35 17.89
CA LEU A 38 -1.29 -15.41 19.36
C LEU A 38 -0.26 -14.48 20.01
N GLY A 39 0.52 -13.73 19.22
CA GLY A 39 1.60 -12.87 19.69
C GLY A 39 2.88 -13.64 20.08
N LEU A 40 2.96 -14.92 19.74
CA LEU A 40 4.10 -15.79 20.00
C LEU A 40 4.92 -16.01 18.72
N TYR A 41 6.16 -16.42 18.87
CA TYR A 41 7.05 -16.78 17.77
C TYR A 41 7.84 -18.03 18.15
N HIS A 42 8.39 -18.72 17.15
CA HIS A 42 9.28 -19.85 17.39
C HIS A 42 10.73 -19.36 17.58
N GLY A 43 11.22 -18.49 16.70
CA GLY A 43 12.53 -17.85 16.77
C GLY A 43 13.72 -18.71 16.33
N ASP A 44 13.56 -20.03 16.29
CA ASP A 44 14.56 -21.03 15.85
C ASP A 44 13.91 -22.12 14.97
N LEU A 45 13.10 -21.70 14.00
CA LEU A 45 12.44 -22.64 13.10
C LEU A 45 13.46 -23.26 12.13
N HIS A 46 13.66 -24.57 12.19
CA HIS A 46 14.52 -25.35 11.29
C HIS A 46 14.00 -26.79 11.17
N PRO A 47 14.52 -27.63 10.24
CA PRO A 47 13.92 -28.93 9.93
C PRO A 47 13.77 -29.91 11.09
N GLU A 48 14.58 -29.78 12.15
CA GLU A 48 14.52 -30.69 13.30
C GLU A 48 13.43 -30.29 14.30
N ASN A 49 13.03 -29.02 14.30
CA ASN A 49 11.96 -28.48 15.16
C ASN A 49 10.56 -28.63 14.53
N ILE A 50 10.48 -29.30 13.38
CA ILE A 50 9.22 -29.58 12.68
C ILE A 50 9.06 -31.09 12.58
N ILE A 51 8.08 -31.62 13.31
CA ILE A 51 7.75 -33.04 13.31
C ILE A 51 6.55 -33.29 12.40
N LEU A 52 6.73 -34.26 11.50
CA LEU A 52 5.72 -34.72 10.55
C LEU A 52 5.22 -36.09 10.95
N THR A 53 3.93 -36.18 11.22
CA THR A 53 3.24 -37.42 11.57
C THR A 53 2.41 -37.86 10.38
N LYS A 54 2.67 -39.07 9.87
CA LYS A 54 1.95 -39.59 8.70
C LYS A 54 0.53 -39.99 9.10
N THR A 55 -0.47 -39.45 8.42
CA THR A 55 -1.89 -39.75 8.64
C THR A 55 -2.51 -40.37 7.39
N VAL A 56 -3.78 -40.77 7.48
CA VAL A 56 -4.53 -41.34 6.34
C VAL A 56 -4.68 -40.33 5.20
N ASP A 57 -4.79 -39.04 5.54
CA ASP A 57 -5.04 -37.93 4.60
C ASP A 57 -3.76 -37.16 4.21
N GLY A 58 -2.58 -37.56 4.71
CA GLY A 58 -1.30 -36.94 4.37
C GLY A 58 -0.32 -36.90 5.54
N PHE A 59 0.10 -35.69 5.91
CA PHE A 59 0.99 -35.45 7.06
C PHE A 59 0.38 -34.38 7.95
N ASP A 60 0.41 -34.61 9.26
CA ASP A 60 0.20 -33.58 10.27
C ASP A 60 1.54 -33.01 10.71
N LEU A 61 1.53 -31.70 10.96
CA LEU A 61 2.71 -30.92 11.27
C LEU A 61 2.63 -30.44 12.72
N THR A 62 3.69 -30.66 13.48
CA THR A 62 3.81 -30.20 14.86
C THR A 62 5.13 -29.46 15.02
N LEU A 63 5.06 -28.21 15.48
CA LEU A 63 6.21 -27.43 15.90
C LEU A 63 6.59 -27.85 17.33
N ILE A 64 7.85 -28.20 17.55
CA ILE A 64 8.39 -28.54 18.87
C ILE A 64 9.31 -27.40 19.34
N ASP A 65 9.69 -27.40 20.62
CA ASP A 65 10.51 -26.34 21.23
C ASP A 65 9.87 -24.93 21.18
N VAL A 66 8.54 -24.86 21.36
CA VAL A 66 7.75 -23.62 21.48
C VAL A 66 7.02 -23.55 22.84
N PRO A 67 7.11 -22.43 23.61
CA PRO A 67 8.06 -21.32 23.50
C PRO A 67 9.37 -21.63 24.25
N ASP A 68 10.52 -21.33 23.64
CA ASP A 68 11.81 -21.48 24.32
C ASP A 68 12.06 -20.29 25.27
N PHE A 69 11.70 -20.45 26.54
CA PHE A 69 12.04 -19.49 27.59
C PHE A 69 13.51 -19.69 27.97
N SER A 70 14.43 -18.96 27.34
CA SER A 70 15.83 -18.98 27.75
C SER A 70 16.00 -18.24 29.08
N ALA A 71 16.56 -18.92 30.09
CA ALA A 71 16.77 -18.36 31.43
C ALA A 71 17.78 -17.18 31.45
N ASN A 72 18.57 -17.02 30.37
CA ASN A 72 19.59 -15.99 30.23
C ASN A 72 19.19 -14.86 29.26
N GLY A 73 18.02 -14.93 28.61
CA GLY A 73 17.59 -13.94 27.61
C GLY A 73 18.32 -14.01 26.26
N ASP A 74 19.18 -15.02 26.06
CA ASP A 74 19.78 -15.30 24.76
C ASP A 74 18.74 -15.95 23.84
N GLU A 75 18.50 -15.35 22.68
CA GLU A 75 17.60 -15.90 21.67
C GLU A 75 18.33 -17.02 20.88
N PRO A 76 17.74 -18.22 20.73
CA PRO A 76 18.28 -19.23 19.85
C PRO A 76 18.28 -18.70 18.41
N LYS A 77 19.41 -18.83 17.72
CA LYS A 77 19.64 -18.34 16.36
C LYS A 77 20.23 -19.49 15.53
N ASN A 78 19.46 -20.02 14.59
CA ASN A 78 20.04 -20.82 13.51
C ASN A 78 20.57 -19.90 12.39
N HIS A 79 21.77 -20.18 11.88
CA HIS A 79 22.35 -19.37 10.81
C HIS A 79 21.83 -19.72 9.41
N LEU A 80 21.31 -20.94 9.23
CA LEU A 80 20.87 -21.44 7.92
C LEU A 80 19.44 -21.02 7.60
N TYR A 81 18.52 -21.08 8.55
CA TYR A 81 17.10 -20.74 8.36
C TYR A 81 16.78 -19.34 8.92
N SER A 82 17.77 -18.46 8.96
CA SER A 82 17.59 -17.04 9.28
C SER A 82 18.20 -16.15 8.19
N PRO A 83 17.71 -14.91 8.01
CA PRO A 83 18.29 -13.94 7.08
C PRO A 83 19.76 -13.63 7.40
N GLU A 84 20.58 -13.23 6.43
CA GLU A 84 22.00 -12.89 6.67
C GLU A 84 22.21 -11.80 7.74
N ASN A 85 21.22 -10.90 7.91
CA ASN A 85 21.21 -9.86 8.94
C ASN A 85 20.47 -10.30 10.23
N ILE A 86 20.77 -11.50 10.74
CA ILE A 86 20.09 -12.11 11.91
C ILE A 86 19.93 -11.15 13.09
N ASP A 87 20.96 -10.33 13.37
CA ASP A 87 20.97 -9.41 14.50
C ASP A 87 20.01 -8.22 14.37
N ASN A 88 19.51 -7.93 13.16
CA ASN A 88 18.54 -6.86 12.89
C ASN A 88 17.15 -7.39 12.53
N CYS A 89 16.95 -8.71 12.54
CA CYS A 89 15.65 -9.32 12.23
C CYS A 89 14.91 -9.68 13.51
N THR A 90 13.63 -9.32 13.54
CA THR A 90 12.73 -9.75 14.62
C THR A 90 12.56 -11.27 14.59
N PRO A 91 12.22 -11.90 15.72
CA PRO A 91 11.94 -13.34 15.75
C PRO A 91 10.83 -13.77 14.77
N PHE A 92 9.84 -12.89 14.54
CA PHE A 92 8.79 -13.08 13.53
C PHE A 92 9.35 -13.11 12.10
N GLU A 93 10.26 -12.20 11.78
CA GLU A 93 10.93 -12.16 10.46
C GLU A 93 11.83 -13.39 10.26
N ARG A 94 12.47 -13.89 11.32
CA ARG A 94 13.25 -15.14 11.27
C ARG A 94 12.36 -16.35 10.97
N ASP A 95 11.21 -16.46 11.64
CA ASP A 95 10.24 -17.53 11.35
C ASP A 95 9.74 -17.47 9.90
N ASN A 96 9.40 -16.28 9.41
CA ASN A 96 8.93 -16.10 8.03
C ASN A 96 10.00 -16.49 7.00
N PHE A 97 11.25 -16.09 7.24
CA PHE A 97 12.38 -16.52 6.40
C PHE A 97 12.53 -18.04 6.41
N ALA A 98 12.49 -18.66 7.59
CA ALA A 98 12.59 -20.11 7.73
C ALA A 98 11.47 -20.82 6.95
N VAL A 99 10.22 -20.35 7.05
CA VAL A 99 9.08 -20.88 6.28
C VAL A 99 9.34 -20.79 4.77
N MET A 100 9.77 -19.62 4.28
CA MET A 100 10.06 -19.42 2.85
C MET A 100 11.17 -20.37 2.36
N ARG A 101 12.26 -20.49 3.12
CA ARG A 101 13.40 -21.35 2.78
C ARG A 101 13.04 -22.83 2.82
N LEU A 102 12.41 -23.30 3.90
CA LEU A 102 11.96 -24.69 4.05
C LEU A 102 11.00 -25.10 2.93
N SER A 103 10.09 -24.20 2.57
CA SER A 103 9.12 -24.43 1.51
C SER A 103 9.76 -24.46 0.12
N PHE A 104 10.71 -23.57 -0.14
CA PHE A 104 11.46 -23.55 -1.41
C PHE A 104 12.32 -24.80 -1.60
N GLU A 105 13.04 -25.21 -0.54
CA GLU A 105 13.82 -26.45 -0.52
C GLU A 105 12.92 -27.69 -0.71
N LEU A 106 11.73 -27.71 -0.07
CA LEU A 106 10.77 -28.80 -0.23
C LEU A 106 10.26 -28.93 -1.67
N LEU A 107 10.09 -27.81 -2.39
CA LEU A 107 9.72 -27.80 -3.80
C LEU A 107 10.85 -28.24 -4.73
N GLY A 108 12.06 -28.40 -4.23
CA GLY A 108 13.25 -28.82 -4.99
C GLY A 108 14.12 -27.66 -5.47
N GLY A 109 13.88 -26.44 -4.98
CA GLY A 109 14.74 -25.29 -5.23
C GLY A 109 15.96 -25.27 -4.32
N GLU A 110 17.08 -24.72 -4.80
CA GLU A 110 18.26 -24.44 -4.00
C GLU A 110 18.28 -22.95 -3.63
N TRP A 111 18.36 -22.62 -2.34
CA TRP A 111 18.25 -21.23 -1.88
C TRP A 111 19.26 -20.30 -2.59
N GLY A 112 18.78 -19.21 -3.17
CA GLY A 112 19.58 -18.28 -3.96
C GLY A 112 19.73 -18.63 -5.44
N VAL A 113 19.19 -19.77 -5.89
CA VAL A 113 19.16 -20.20 -7.30
C VAL A 113 17.74 -20.14 -7.83
N ASP A 114 17.57 -19.64 -9.06
CA ASP A 114 16.27 -19.56 -9.71
C ASP A 114 15.72 -20.95 -10.05
N LEU A 115 14.50 -21.22 -9.60
CA LEU A 115 13.77 -22.42 -9.96
C LEU A 115 12.93 -22.14 -11.23
N SER A 116 13.41 -22.63 -12.38
CA SER A 116 12.77 -22.40 -13.69
C SER A 116 11.33 -22.91 -13.79
N GLU A 117 10.99 -23.93 -12.99
CA GLU A 117 9.63 -24.47 -12.91
C GLU A 117 8.65 -23.53 -12.18
N LEU A 118 9.17 -22.62 -11.33
CA LEU A 118 8.40 -21.65 -10.54
C LEU A 118 9.09 -20.27 -10.55
N PRO A 119 9.09 -19.55 -11.70
CA PRO A 119 9.77 -18.27 -11.83
C PRO A 119 9.15 -17.19 -10.93
N GLU A 120 7.82 -17.19 -10.78
CA GLU A 120 7.12 -16.22 -9.92
C GLU A 120 7.50 -16.38 -8.44
N LEU A 121 7.75 -17.61 -7.99
CA LEU A 121 8.24 -17.90 -6.64
C LEU A 121 9.66 -17.40 -6.45
N SER A 122 10.53 -17.65 -7.45
CA SER A 122 11.92 -17.17 -7.43
C SER A 122 12.00 -15.65 -7.41
N ASP A 123 11.16 -14.97 -8.21
CA ASP A 123 11.05 -13.51 -8.21
C ASP A 123 10.55 -12.97 -6.87
N ALA A 124 9.52 -13.60 -6.28
CA ALA A 124 9.02 -13.21 -4.96
C ALA A 124 10.13 -13.32 -3.90
N LEU A 125 10.87 -14.43 -3.86
CA LEU A 125 11.96 -14.63 -2.90
C LEU A 125 13.11 -13.64 -3.10
N LYS A 126 13.49 -13.32 -4.35
CA LYS A 126 14.47 -12.27 -4.62
C LYS A 126 14.02 -10.91 -4.08
N VAL A 127 12.74 -10.58 -4.26
CA VAL A 127 12.18 -9.35 -3.72
C VAL A 127 12.24 -9.36 -2.19
N GLU A 128 11.88 -10.46 -1.52
CA GLU A 128 11.98 -10.58 -0.04
C GLU A 128 13.42 -10.41 0.46
N VAL A 129 14.41 -11.02 -0.21
CA VAL A 129 15.84 -10.91 0.14
C VAL A 129 16.39 -9.50 -0.11
N SER A 130 15.92 -8.83 -1.16
CA SER A 130 16.43 -7.52 -1.57
C SER A 130 15.68 -6.33 -0.99
N ASP A 131 14.51 -6.53 -0.37
CA ASP A 131 13.66 -5.49 0.24
C ASP A 131 14.03 -5.28 1.72
N PRO A 132 14.84 -4.26 2.06
CA PRO A 132 15.33 -4.07 3.42
C PRO A 132 14.25 -3.49 4.35
N SER A 133 13.08 -3.13 3.81
CA SER A 133 12.04 -2.36 4.51
C SER A 133 10.79 -3.18 4.78
N ALA A 134 10.49 -4.16 3.92
CA ALA A 134 9.33 -5.04 4.04
C ALA A 134 9.65 -6.53 3.85
N GLY A 135 10.92 -6.87 3.58
CA GLY A 135 11.36 -8.26 3.46
C GLY A 135 11.08 -9.06 4.73
N PHE A 136 10.51 -10.25 4.57
CA PHE A 136 10.19 -11.23 5.61
C PHE A 136 9.21 -10.76 6.69
N LYS A 137 8.55 -9.61 6.53
CA LYS A 137 7.57 -9.10 7.52
C LYS A 137 6.28 -9.90 7.56
N ASP A 138 5.87 -10.43 6.42
CA ASP A 138 4.71 -11.30 6.29
C ASP A 138 4.94 -12.33 5.17
N LEU A 139 4.03 -13.30 5.06
CA LEU A 139 4.07 -14.34 4.03
C LEU A 139 3.14 -14.03 2.85
N VAL A 140 2.67 -12.78 2.67
CA VAL A 140 1.65 -12.44 1.67
C VAL A 140 2.18 -12.58 0.25
N ARG A 141 3.35 -12.00 -0.05
CA ARG A 141 3.96 -12.09 -1.40
C ARG A 141 4.32 -13.55 -1.73
N PHE A 142 4.87 -14.27 -0.76
CA PHE A 142 5.21 -15.68 -0.86
C PHE A 142 3.97 -16.56 -1.15
N LYS A 143 2.90 -16.42 -0.37
CA LYS A 143 1.62 -17.12 -0.61
C LYS A 143 1.01 -16.80 -1.97
N ALA A 144 1.14 -15.55 -2.44
CA ALA A 144 0.64 -15.16 -3.74
C ALA A 144 1.40 -15.85 -4.89
N ALA A 145 2.71 -16.07 -4.72
CA ALA A 145 3.56 -16.71 -5.71
C ALA A 145 3.45 -18.25 -5.73
N LEU A 146 3.03 -18.86 -4.61
CA LEU A 146 2.72 -20.30 -4.54
C LEU A 146 1.42 -20.67 -5.28
N LYS A 147 0.54 -19.70 -5.52
CA LYS A 147 -0.70 -19.92 -6.27
C LYS A 147 -0.44 -19.77 -7.76
N PRO A 148 -0.79 -20.76 -8.61
CA PRO A 148 -0.62 -20.61 -10.04
C PRO A 148 -1.46 -19.44 -10.55
N LYS A 149 -0.81 -18.35 -11.00
CA LYS A 149 -1.50 -17.33 -11.79
C LYS A 149 -1.88 -17.99 -13.11
N LYS A 150 -3.18 -18.07 -13.40
CA LYS A 150 -3.65 -18.14 -14.79
C LYS A 150 -3.31 -16.80 -15.45
N SER A 151 -2.05 -16.60 -15.83
CA SER A 151 -1.65 -15.51 -16.73
C SER A 151 -2.13 -15.88 -18.13
N VAL A 152 -3.42 -15.62 -18.40
CA VAL A 152 -3.86 -15.53 -19.78
C VAL A 152 -3.22 -14.26 -20.32
N ALA A 153 -2.17 -14.39 -21.14
CA ALA A 153 -1.80 -13.32 -22.07
C ALA A 153 -3.04 -13.08 -22.95
N ILE A 154 -3.85 -12.08 -22.60
CA ILE A 154 -5.06 -11.75 -23.36
C ILE A 154 -4.58 -11.14 -24.67
N ALA A 155 -4.54 -11.96 -25.73
CA ALA A 155 -4.30 -11.47 -27.08
C ALA A 155 -5.27 -10.30 -27.38
N PRO A 156 -4.80 -9.22 -28.03
CA PRO A 156 -5.65 -8.10 -28.37
C PRO A 156 -6.79 -8.55 -29.27
N VAL A 157 -7.98 -8.02 -29.02
CA VAL A 157 -9.15 -8.24 -29.88
C VAL A 157 -8.88 -7.57 -31.22
N THR A 158 -8.83 -8.34 -32.30
CA THR A 158 -8.53 -7.79 -33.63
C THR A 158 -9.81 -7.50 -34.39
N ILE A 159 -9.90 -6.29 -34.95
CA ILE A 159 -10.98 -5.85 -35.83
C ILE A 159 -10.41 -5.29 -37.14
N SER A 160 -11.19 -5.28 -38.22
CA SER A 160 -10.82 -4.67 -39.49
C SER A 160 -11.81 -3.62 -39.97
N SER A 161 -11.29 -2.59 -40.64
CA SER A 161 -12.06 -1.54 -41.30
C SER A 161 -11.73 -1.51 -42.79
N ASN A 162 -12.72 -1.19 -43.62
CA ASN A 162 -12.60 -1.11 -45.08
C ASN A 162 -11.97 0.20 -45.60
N LYS A 163 -11.23 0.88 -44.74
CA LYS A 163 -10.59 2.18 -45.00
C LYS A 163 -9.10 2.02 -44.87
N ASP A 164 -8.36 2.87 -45.57
CA ASP A 164 -6.91 2.82 -45.57
C ASP A 164 -6.31 3.62 -44.40
N PHE A 165 -5.47 2.98 -43.59
CA PHE A 165 -4.76 3.54 -42.44
C PHE A 165 -3.71 2.54 -41.91
N GLU A 166 -2.73 3.03 -41.15
CA GLU A 166 -1.74 2.20 -40.49
C GLU A 166 -2.34 1.38 -39.34
N MET A 167 -1.92 0.13 -39.21
CA MET A 167 -2.38 -0.75 -38.14
C MET A 167 -2.07 -0.14 -36.77
N ILE A 168 -3.11 0.08 -35.96
CA ILE A 168 -3.00 0.67 -34.63
C ILE A 168 -3.51 -0.33 -33.60
N THR A 169 -2.79 -0.45 -32.50
CA THR A 169 -3.29 -1.15 -31.31
C THR A 169 -3.51 -0.14 -30.21
N ILE A 170 -4.74 -0.13 -29.68
CA ILE A 170 -5.14 0.69 -28.56
C ILE A 170 -4.99 -0.18 -27.31
N TYR A 171 -3.98 0.13 -26.52
CA TYR A 171 -3.69 -0.55 -25.27
C TYR A 171 -4.42 0.15 -24.12
N PRO A 172 -4.88 -0.62 -23.11
CA PRO A 172 -5.45 -0.03 -21.91
C PRO A 172 -4.38 0.78 -21.13
N ASP A 173 -4.66 2.04 -20.80
CA ASP A 173 -3.75 2.89 -20.01
C ASP A 173 -3.85 2.54 -18.52
N ASN A 174 -2.75 2.14 -17.90
CA ASN A 174 -2.76 1.49 -16.58
C ASN A 174 -3.82 0.38 -16.50
N GLY A 175 -3.99 -0.37 -17.60
CA GLY A 175 -5.00 -1.40 -17.78
C GLY A 175 -6.42 -0.90 -18.13
N LYS A 176 -6.68 0.43 -18.20
CA LYS A 176 -8.02 1.05 -18.37
C LYS A 176 -8.17 1.40 -19.85
N LEU A 177 -9.10 0.75 -20.54
CA LEU A 177 -9.56 1.15 -21.87
C LEU A 177 -10.89 1.88 -21.68
N TYR A 178 -10.90 3.20 -21.85
CA TYR A 178 -12.09 4.01 -21.60
C TYR A 178 -13.04 3.93 -22.79
N VAL A 179 -14.32 3.78 -22.51
CA VAL A 179 -15.36 3.59 -23.52
C VAL A 179 -16.45 4.65 -23.36
N HIS A 180 -16.66 5.40 -24.43
CA HIS A 180 -17.74 6.36 -24.55
C HIS A 180 -18.82 5.82 -25.47
N VAL A 181 -20.08 5.87 -25.04
CA VAL A 181 -21.24 5.40 -25.80
C VAL A 181 -22.22 6.56 -25.99
N GLU A 182 -22.60 6.85 -27.23
CA GLU A 182 -23.54 7.91 -27.59
C GLU A 182 -24.56 7.41 -28.63
N LYS A 183 -25.74 8.06 -28.72
CA LYS A 183 -26.74 7.72 -29.75
C LYS A 183 -26.16 7.96 -31.14
N SER A 184 -26.42 7.06 -32.08
CA SER A 184 -26.11 7.31 -33.47
C SER A 184 -27.02 8.40 -34.04
N ASN A 185 -26.43 9.39 -34.72
CA ASN A 185 -27.20 10.45 -35.39
C ASN A 185 -27.97 9.95 -36.63
N GLN A 186 -27.74 8.72 -37.08
CA GLN A 186 -28.32 8.18 -38.31
C GLN A 186 -29.50 7.24 -38.06
N ASN A 187 -29.47 6.46 -36.98
CA ASN A 187 -30.47 5.43 -36.67
C ASN A 187 -30.76 5.43 -35.17
N SER A 188 -32.05 5.35 -34.82
CA SER A 188 -32.52 5.36 -33.43
C SER A 188 -32.21 4.10 -32.63
N THR A 189 -31.79 3.02 -33.29
CA THR A 189 -31.45 1.72 -32.68
C THR A 189 -29.94 1.45 -32.64
N ASP A 190 -29.14 2.38 -33.16
CA ASP A 190 -27.69 2.26 -33.22
C ASP A 190 -27.03 3.20 -32.21
N VAL A 191 -25.90 2.76 -31.65
CA VAL A 191 -25.04 3.57 -30.79
C VAL A 191 -23.63 3.64 -31.37
N MET A 192 -23.03 4.82 -31.24
CA MET A 192 -21.61 5.03 -31.52
C MET A 192 -20.81 4.70 -30.27
N VAL A 193 -19.82 3.81 -30.41
CA VAL A 193 -18.93 3.40 -29.33
C VAL A 193 -17.52 3.86 -29.67
N THR A 194 -16.93 4.66 -28.79
CA THR A 194 -15.55 5.16 -28.93
C THR A 194 -14.68 4.59 -27.83
N PHE A 195 -13.60 3.90 -28.22
CA PHE A 195 -12.58 3.38 -27.32
C PHE A 195 -11.40 4.35 -27.26
N TYR A 196 -10.90 4.65 -26.06
CA TYR A 196 -9.74 5.49 -25.78
C TYR A 196 -8.70 4.71 -24.96
N GLY A 197 -7.45 4.71 -25.42
CA GLY A 197 -6.33 4.04 -24.77
C GLY A 197 -4.97 4.59 -25.24
N LEU A 198 -3.88 3.97 -24.76
CA LEU A 198 -2.53 4.22 -25.27
C LEU A 198 -2.44 3.73 -26.72
N GLY A 199 -1.98 4.60 -27.63
CA GLY A 199 -1.96 4.32 -29.07
C GLY A 199 -3.11 4.97 -29.84
N GLY A 200 -4.13 5.50 -29.15
CA GLY A 200 -5.13 6.39 -29.76
C GLY A 200 -6.58 6.06 -29.45
N SER A 201 -7.47 6.34 -30.41
CA SER A 201 -8.89 6.04 -30.30
C SER A 201 -9.48 5.35 -31.51
N ALA A 202 -10.47 4.49 -31.28
CA ALA A 202 -11.21 3.78 -32.32
C ALA A 202 -12.71 3.99 -32.14
N ARG A 203 -13.40 4.24 -33.25
CA ARG A 203 -14.85 4.42 -33.27
C ARG A 203 -15.49 3.28 -34.05
N VAL A 204 -16.55 2.72 -33.49
CA VAL A 204 -17.35 1.65 -34.10
C VAL A 204 -18.84 1.88 -33.84
N ILE A 205 -19.70 1.34 -34.70
CA ILE A 205 -21.16 1.36 -34.49
C ILE A 205 -21.61 0.00 -34.00
N TYR A 206 -22.38 -0.01 -32.93
CA TYR A 206 -23.10 -1.17 -32.41
C TYR A 206 -24.58 -1.01 -32.69
N THR A 207 -25.21 -2.05 -33.26
CA THR A 207 -26.66 -2.07 -33.47
C THR A 207 -27.33 -3.00 -32.48
N THR A 208 -28.43 -2.53 -31.89
CA THR A 208 -29.21 -3.34 -30.95
C THR A 208 -30.06 -4.41 -31.63
N ASN A 209 -30.41 -4.22 -32.92
CA ASN A 209 -31.21 -5.19 -33.68
C ASN A 209 -30.44 -6.50 -33.92
N GLU A 210 -29.18 -6.40 -34.34
CA GLU A 210 -28.31 -7.56 -34.61
C GLU A 210 -27.44 -7.94 -33.40
N LYS A 211 -27.50 -7.16 -32.30
CA LYS A 211 -26.67 -7.29 -31.11
C LYS A 211 -25.18 -7.44 -31.43
N GLY A 212 -24.69 -6.57 -32.32
CA GLY A 212 -23.33 -6.68 -32.85
C GLY A 212 -22.77 -5.36 -33.36
N PHE A 213 -21.44 -5.33 -33.45
CA PHE A 213 -20.72 -4.23 -34.11
C PHE A 213 -20.75 -4.40 -35.62
N ILE A 214 -21.21 -3.37 -36.33
CA ILE A 214 -21.50 -3.42 -37.77
C ILE A 214 -20.57 -2.54 -38.61
N VAL A 215 -20.03 -1.46 -38.03
CA VAL A 215 -19.18 -0.51 -38.75
C VAL A 215 -17.96 -0.18 -37.90
N SER A 216 -16.79 -0.15 -38.54
CA SER A 216 -15.55 0.38 -37.96
C SER A 216 -15.08 1.58 -38.76
N PHE A 217 -14.70 2.65 -38.06
CA PHE A 217 -14.10 3.84 -38.66
C PHE A 217 -12.57 3.76 -38.59
N PRO A 218 -11.85 4.58 -39.39
CA PRO A 218 -10.41 4.73 -39.25
C PRO A 218 -10.04 5.17 -37.81
N PRO A 219 -9.11 4.47 -37.15
CA PRO A 219 -8.60 4.86 -35.84
C PRO A 219 -7.83 6.18 -35.93
N ARG A 220 -7.73 6.88 -34.80
CA ARG A 220 -6.92 8.10 -34.65
C ARG A 220 -5.76 7.82 -33.73
N ALA A 221 -4.54 7.77 -34.27
CA ALA A 221 -3.33 7.62 -33.46
C ALA A 221 -3.15 8.83 -32.52
N ARG A 222 -2.85 8.55 -31.25
CA ARG A 222 -2.42 9.52 -30.25
C ARG A 222 -1.56 8.85 -29.19
N ASP A 223 -0.58 9.58 -28.68
CA ASP A 223 0.37 9.07 -27.68
C ASP A 223 -0.15 9.16 -26.24
N SER A 224 -1.18 9.97 -25.99
CA SER A 224 -1.76 10.17 -24.65
C SER A 224 -3.27 10.40 -24.71
N ILE A 225 -3.94 10.15 -23.58
CA ILE A 225 -5.38 10.34 -23.40
C ILE A 225 -5.60 11.67 -22.67
N HIS A 226 -6.50 12.51 -23.18
CA HIS A 226 -6.86 13.76 -22.49
C HIS A 226 -7.80 13.50 -21.31
N PRO A 227 -7.66 14.20 -20.18
CA PRO A 227 -8.58 14.09 -19.04
C PRO A 227 -10.06 14.26 -19.43
N LYS A 228 -10.37 15.22 -20.32
CA LYS A 228 -11.73 15.43 -20.85
C LYS A 228 -12.29 14.21 -21.61
N ASP A 229 -11.44 13.43 -22.26
CA ASP A 229 -11.86 12.21 -22.95
C ASP A 229 -12.16 11.09 -21.94
N ILE A 230 -11.52 11.09 -20.77
CA ILE A 230 -11.78 10.16 -19.67
C ILE A 230 -13.10 10.53 -18.96
N GLU A 231 -13.27 11.81 -18.61
CA GLU A 231 -14.44 12.32 -17.86
C GLU A 231 -15.78 12.02 -18.52
N LYS A 232 -15.84 11.96 -19.85
CA LYS A 232 -17.07 11.68 -20.60
C LYS A 232 -17.36 10.18 -20.79
N CYS A 233 -16.45 9.29 -20.42
CA CYS A 233 -16.61 7.85 -20.65
C CYS A 233 -17.51 7.24 -19.58
N GLN A 234 -18.44 6.37 -19.98
CA GLN A 234 -19.37 5.69 -19.08
C GLN A 234 -18.83 4.36 -18.56
N LEU A 235 -17.87 3.77 -19.28
CA LEU A 235 -17.41 2.39 -19.09
C LEU A 235 -15.89 2.30 -19.20
N VAL A 236 -15.29 1.38 -18.43
CA VAL A 236 -13.88 1.00 -18.53
C VAL A 236 -13.74 -0.49 -18.80
N LEU A 237 -12.93 -0.86 -19.80
CA LEU A 237 -12.60 -2.23 -20.17
C LEU A 237 -11.11 -2.53 -19.92
N ASP A 238 -10.71 -3.80 -20.00
CA ASP A 238 -9.37 -4.26 -19.62
C ASP A 238 -8.63 -5.09 -20.69
N PHE A 239 -9.04 -4.99 -21.96
CA PHE A 239 -8.38 -5.66 -23.08
C PHE A 239 -7.94 -4.66 -24.16
N ALA A 240 -6.86 -4.98 -24.86
CA ALA A 240 -6.39 -4.18 -25.99
C ALA A 240 -7.21 -4.47 -27.26
N ILE A 241 -7.36 -3.46 -28.12
CA ILE A 241 -8.04 -3.56 -29.42
C ILE A 241 -7.05 -3.22 -30.53
N THR A 242 -6.90 -4.13 -31.49
CA THR A 242 -6.07 -3.93 -32.67
C THR A 242 -6.94 -3.71 -33.89
N ILE A 243 -6.73 -2.60 -34.60
CA ILE A 243 -7.50 -2.21 -35.77
C ILE A 243 -6.61 -2.32 -37.01
N LYS A 244 -7.05 -3.10 -38.00
CA LYS A 244 -6.35 -3.33 -39.27
C LYS A 244 -7.14 -2.75 -40.44
N SER A 245 -6.44 -2.21 -41.43
CA SER A 245 -7.01 -1.97 -42.76
C SER A 245 -7.22 -3.32 -43.46
N GLY A 246 -8.39 -3.54 -44.07
CA GLY A 246 -8.71 -4.78 -44.78
C GLY A 246 -9.86 -4.58 -45.77
N SER A 247 -9.96 -5.42 -46.81
CA SER A 247 -11.02 -5.29 -47.83
C SER A 247 -12.43 -5.55 -47.28
N VAL A 248 -12.54 -6.29 -46.17
CA VAL A 248 -13.78 -6.64 -45.50
C VAL A 248 -13.74 -6.10 -44.06
N MET A 249 -14.85 -5.52 -43.62
CA MET A 249 -15.03 -5.17 -42.20
C MET A 249 -15.28 -6.44 -41.40
N GLU A 250 -14.48 -6.69 -40.37
CA GLU A 250 -14.67 -7.81 -39.47
C GLU A 250 -14.58 -7.35 -38.01
N LEU A 251 -15.66 -7.56 -37.28
CA LEU A 251 -15.89 -7.08 -35.93
C LEU A 251 -16.39 -8.21 -35.00
N SER A 252 -16.51 -9.44 -35.50
CA SER A 252 -17.09 -10.56 -34.76
C SER A 252 -16.36 -10.89 -33.45
N GLN A 253 -15.03 -10.69 -33.39
CA GLN A 253 -14.25 -10.90 -32.16
C GLN A 253 -14.64 -9.90 -31.07
N LEU A 254 -14.84 -8.62 -31.44
CA LEU A 254 -15.27 -7.58 -30.51
C LEU A 254 -16.70 -7.82 -30.05
N THR A 255 -17.60 -8.20 -30.97
CA THR A 255 -18.97 -8.62 -30.64
C THR A 255 -18.97 -9.78 -29.64
N LYS A 256 -18.23 -10.87 -29.91
CA LYS A 256 -18.14 -12.02 -29.00
C LYS A 256 -17.56 -11.65 -27.64
N LYS A 257 -16.56 -10.75 -27.60
CA LYS A 257 -15.93 -10.31 -26.35
C LYS A 257 -16.88 -9.49 -25.48
N LEU A 258 -17.75 -8.68 -26.08
CA LEU A 258 -18.66 -7.78 -25.36
C LEU A 258 -20.08 -8.31 -25.18
N MET A 259 -20.47 -9.38 -25.89
CA MET A 259 -21.81 -9.98 -25.80
C MET A 259 -22.22 -10.34 -24.36
N GLY A 260 -21.28 -10.89 -23.57
CA GLY A 260 -21.50 -11.23 -22.16
C GLY A 260 -21.12 -10.14 -21.17
N ASN A 261 -20.78 -8.93 -21.63
CA ASN A 261 -20.43 -7.82 -20.75
C ASN A 261 -21.70 -7.07 -20.34
N GLU A 262 -22.19 -7.37 -19.13
CA GLU A 262 -23.42 -6.76 -18.59
C GLU A 262 -23.34 -5.24 -18.51
N SER A 263 -22.18 -4.69 -18.11
CA SER A 263 -21.97 -3.24 -17.97
C SER A 263 -22.07 -2.53 -19.33
N PHE A 264 -21.49 -3.11 -20.39
CA PHE A 264 -21.64 -2.60 -21.75
C PHE A 264 -23.09 -2.65 -22.21
N ASN A 265 -23.76 -3.80 -22.08
CA ASN A 265 -25.16 -3.96 -22.51
C ASN A 265 -26.09 -2.97 -21.81
N ARG A 266 -25.93 -2.79 -20.49
CA ARG A 266 -26.71 -1.82 -19.71
C ARG A 266 -26.42 -0.38 -20.11
N THR A 267 -25.15 -0.03 -20.38
CA THR A 267 -24.78 1.31 -20.86
C THR A 267 -25.48 1.61 -22.18
N VAL A 268 -25.52 0.67 -23.12
CA VAL A 268 -26.22 0.81 -24.40
C VAL A 268 -27.73 1.00 -24.19
N GLU A 269 -28.35 0.21 -23.31
CA GLU A 269 -29.77 0.36 -22.97
C GLU A 269 -30.09 1.72 -22.34
N THR A 270 -29.27 2.17 -21.38
CA THR A 270 -29.43 3.48 -20.71
C THR A 270 -29.32 4.62 -21.72
N VAL A 271 -28.33 4.57 -22.62
CA VAL A 271 -28.15 5.60 -23.66
C VAL A 271 -29.34 5.63 -24.60
N LEU A 272 -29.99 4.50 -24.90
CA LEU A 272 -31.11 4.43 -25.83
C LEU A 272 -32.47 4.81 -25.23
N LYS A 273 -32.63 4.78 -23.90
CA LYS A 273 -33.88 5.23 -23.25
C LYS A 273 -34.22 6.68 -23.64
N PRO A 274 -35.50 7.01 -23.87
CA PRO A 274 -35.92 8.40 -23.99
C PRO A 274 -35.72 9.06 -22.62
N VAL A 275 -35.07 10.22 -22.61
CA VAL A 275 -35.00 11.08 -21.43
C VAL A 275 -36.43 11.59 -21.22
N GLU A 276 -37.14 11.06 -20.24
CA GLU A 276 -38.22 11.84 -19.64
C GLU A 276 -37.52 12.99 -18.90
N ASP A 277 -37.91 14.22 -19.22
CA ASP A 277 -37.34 15.44 -18.65
C ASP A 277 -37.53 15.42 -17.13
N GLU A 278 -36.55 14.91 -16.39
CA GLU A 278 -36.42 15.21 -14.97
C GLU A 278 -36.00 16.67 -14.86
N GLU A 279 -36.92 17.46 -14.29
CA GLU A 279 -36.70 18.85 -13.93
C GLU A 279 -35.40 18.97 -13.15
N LYS A 280 -34.43 19.72 -13.71
CA LYS A 280 -33.25 20.15 -12.98
C LYS A 280 -33.68 20.92 -11.73
N VAL A 281 -33.58 20.29 -10.57
CA VAL A 281 -33.74 20.96 -9.28
C VAL A 281 -32.45 21.73 -8.98
N ASP A 282 -32.38 22.96 -9.49
CA ASP A 282 -31.34 23.99 -9.24
C ASP A 282 -31.35 24.54 -7.78
N GLY A 283 -31.84 23.76 -6.81
CA GLY A 283 -32.10 24.19 -5.43
C GLY A 283 -30.90 24.06 -4.48
N LEU A 284 -30.14 22.96 -4.55
CA LEU A 284 -29.13 22.63 -3.54
C LEU A 284 -27.88 23.50 -3.63
N THR A 285 -27.45 23.83 -4.85
CA THR A 285 -26.24 24.63 -5.12
C THR A 285 -26.39 26.07 -4.60
N ASN A 286 -27.60 26.62 -4.66
CA ASN A 286 -27.91 27.96 -4.15
C ASN A 286 -28.04 28.00 -2.62
N GLN A 287 -28.57 26.94 -2.00
CA GLN A 287 -28.62 26.84 -0.53
C GLN A 287 -27.22 26.68 0.08
N LEU A 288 -26.36 25.86 -0.51
CA LEU A 288 -24.96 25.72 -0.08
C LEU A 288 -24.19 27.04 -0.26
N ALA A 289 -24.35 27.73 -1.40
CA ALA A 289 -23.74 29.04 -1.62
C ALA A 289 -24.23 30.13 -0.64
N GLN A 290 -25.49 30.06 -0.20
CA GLN A 290 -26.03 30.94 0.84
C GLN A 290 -25.52 30.60 2.23
N VAL A 291 -25.30 29.32 2.55
CA VAL A 291 -24.69 28.90 3.83
C VAL A 291 -23.24 29.37 3.92
N PHE A 292 -22.44 29.22 2.84
CA PHE A 292 -21.07 29.74 2.80
C PHE A 292 -21.01 31.26 2.94
N LYS A 293 -21.92 32.00 2.27
CA LYS A 293 -22.03 33.47 2.43
C LYS A 293 -22.46 33.89 3.83
N ASN A 294 -23.31 33.12 4.50
CA ASN A 294 -23.77 33.42 5.86
C ASN A 294 -22.68 33.16 6.92
N ILE A 295 -21.72 32.27 6.64
CA ILE A 295 -20.53 32.05 7.48
C ILE A 295 -19.53 33.19 7.31
N GLU A 296 -19.32 33.68 6.08
CA GLU A 296 -18.47 34.86 5.81
C GLU A 296 -19.07 36.18 6.33
N ALA A 297 -20.40 36.28 6.40
CA ALA A 297 -21.10 37.49 6.86
C ALA A 297 -21.18 37.63 8.40
N LYS A 298 -20.84 36.59 9.17
CA LYS A 298 -20.70 36.70 10.63
C LYS A 298 -19.33 37.31 10.97
N ASN A 299 -19.27 38.63 10.84
CA ASN A 299 -18.25 39.48 11.45
C ASN A 299 -18.25 39.28 12.98
N THR A 300 -17.52 38.26 13.43
CA THR A 300 -16.96 38.24 14.77
C THR A 300 -15.67 39.05 14.69
N SER A 301 -15.51 40.03 15.58
CA SER A 301 -14.30 40.84 15.71
C SER A 301 -13.04 39.96 15.73
N PRO A 302 -11.88 40.44 15.23
CA PRO A 302 -10.61 39.74 15.27
C PRO A 302 -10.00 39.77 16.69
N ASP A 303 -10.80 39.51 17.71
CA ASP A 303 -10.28 39.09 18.99
C ASP A 303 -9.91 37.61 18.82
N HIS A 304 -8.61 37.35 18.83
CA HIS A 304 -7.93 36.07 18.76
C HIS A 304 -8.81 34.91 19.27
N LEU A 305 -9.49 34.19 18.38
CA LEU A 305 -10.01 32.85 18.68
C LEU A 305 -8.78 31.95 18.82
N VAL A 306 -8.18 31.93 20.01
CA VAL A 306 -7.16 30.95 20.39
C VAL A 306 -7.89 29.61 20.52
N ILE A 307 -8.02 28.91 19.39
CA ILE A 307 -8.51 27.54 19.39
C ILE A 307 -7.33 26.70 19.87
N SER A 308 -7.49 26.07 21.03
CA SER A 308 -6.52 25.10 21.55
C SER A 308 -6.30 23.97 20.53
N THR A 309 -5.07 23.52 20.41
CA THR A 309 -4.63 22.44 19.53
C THR A 309 -5.44 21.16 19.78
N ASP A 310 -5.79 20.87 21.04
CA ASP A 310 -6.68 19.75 21.40
C ASP A 310 -8.02 19.79 20.67
N LYS A 311 -8.65 20.97 20.58
CA LYS A 311 -9.92 21.14 19.90
C LYS A 311 -9.77 21.00 18.39
N LEU A 312 -8.67 21.50 17.83
CA LEU A 312 -8.36 21.34 16.41
C LEU A 312 -8.16 19.87 16.05
N TRP A 313 -7.34 19.16 16.81
CA TRP A 313 -7.06 17.74 16.58
C TRP A 313 -8.30 16.87 16.77
N LYS A 314 -9.12 17.16 17.77
CA LYS A 314 -10.41 16.48 17.95
C LYS A 314 -11.36 16.71 16.77
N ALA A 315 -11.48 17.95 16.28
CA ALA A 315 -12.30 18.25 15.12
C ALA A 315 -11.79 17.56 13.84
N VAL A 316 -10.47 17.48 13.65
CA VAL A 316 -9.87 16.73 12.53
C VAL A 316 -10.23 15.25 12.62
N LEU A 317 -10.15 14.66 13.81
CA LEU A 317 -10.49 13.26 14.02
C LEU A 317 -11.96 12.94 13.72
N GLU A 318 -12.87 13.82 14.16
CA GLU A 318 -14.31 13.69 13.98
C GLU A 318 -14.75 13.89 12.51
N THR A 319 -13.99 14.68 11.73
CA THR A 319 -14.34 15.01 10.34
C THR A 319 -13.63 14.14 9.30
N GLU A 320 -12.60 13.38 9.67
CA GLU A 320 -11.81 12.59 8.71
C GLU A 320 -12.65 11.55 7.95
N THR A 321 -13.59 10.89 8.62
CA THR A 321 -14.48 9.89 8.00
C THR A 321 -15.49 10.51 7.04
N GLN A 322 -15.84 11.78 7.25
CA GLN A 322 -16.73 12.56 6.38
C GLN A 322 -16.04 12.97 5.07
N ALA A 323 -14.70 12.87 5.01
CA ALA A 323 -13.93 13.17 3.81
C ALA A 323 -13.85 11.97 2.83
N TYR A 324 -14.38 10.79 3.19
CA TYR A 324 -14.41 9.66 2.29
C TYR A 324 -15.35 9.93 1.10
N PRO A 325 -14.97 9.49 -0.11
CA PRO A 325 -15.88 9.54 -1.26
C PRO A 325 -17.14 8.72 -0.96
N TYR A 326 -18.30 9.24 -1.35
CA TYR A 326 -19.57 8.57 -1.09
C TYR A 326 -20.56 8.74 -2.25
N ILE A 327 -21.56 7.87 -2.27
CA ILE A 327 -22.75 7.98 -3.12
C ILE A 327 -24.01 8.06 -2.25
N GLU A 328 -25.06 8.61 -2.81
CA GLU A 328 -26.42 8.46 -2.31
C GLU A 328 -27.15 7.42 -3.18
N VAL A 329 -27.65 6.36 -2.55
CA VAL A 329 -28.27 5.24 -3.26
C VAL A 329 -29.65 5.64 -3.78
N ILE A 330 -29.93 5.34 -5.05
CA ILE A 330 -31.23 5.59 -5.69
C ILE A 330 -31.92 4.26 -6.00
N GLY A 331 -33.18 4.13 -5.60
CA GLY A 331 -33.99 2.93 -5.86
C GLY A 331 -33.56 1.68 -5.09
N GLY A 332 -32.73 1.84 -4.04
CA GLY A 332 -32.26 0.78 -3.17
C GLY A 332 -31.22 -0.17 -3.78
N ALA A 333 -30.80 -1.16 -2.99
CA ALA A 333 -29.87 -2.19 -3.45
C ALA A 333 -30.57 -3.24 -4.34
N ASN A 334 -29.99 -3.51 -5.51
CA ASN A 334 -30.50 -4.49 -6.47
C ASN A 334 -29.68 -5.78 -6.44
N GLU A 335 -30.34 -6.93 -6.46
CA GLU A 335 -29.69 -8.24 -6.55
C GLU A 335 -29.19 -8.54 -7.97
N VAL A 336 -28.07 -9.27 -8.07
CA VAL A 336 -27.52 -9.73 -9.34
C VAL A 336 -28.12 -11.10 -9.67
N LYS A 337 -28.65 -11.26 -10.88
CA LYS A 337 -29.12 -12.55 -11.37
C LYS A 337 -27.94 -13.55 -11.37
N ASP A 338 -28.16 -14.73 -10.80
CA ASP A 338 -27.18 -15.83 -10.68
C ASP A 338 -26.01 -15.60 -9.69
N SER A 339 -26.08 -14.60 -8.80
CA SER A 339 -25.06 -14.42 -7.73
C SER A 339 -25.66 -13.84 -6.44
N ASP A 340 -25.81 -14.69 -5.42
CA ASP A 340 -26.37 -14.30 -4.12
C ASP A 340 -25.42 -13.42 -3.29
N ASP A 341 -24.13 -13.36 -3.63
CA ASP A 341 -23.10 -12.60 -2.89
C ASP A 341 -22.76 -11.24 -3.55
N GLU A 342 -23.59 -10.77 -4.48
CA GLU A 342 -23.38 -9.53 -5.21
C GLU A 342 -24.59 -8.61 -5.14
N LEU A 343 -24.32 -7.31 -5.05
CA LEU A 343 -25.34 -6.27 -5.09
C LEU A 343 -24.92 -5.15 -6.03
N ILE A 344 -25.92 -4.52 -6.63
CA ILE A 344 -25.78 -3.33 -7.44
C ILE A 344 -26.41 -2.16 -6.70
N LEU A 345 -25.61 -1.11 -6.48
CA LEU A 345 -26.05 0.16 -5.91
C LEU A 345 -26.16 1.19 -7.03
N PRO A 346 -27.38 1.57 -7.45
CA PRO A 346 -27.58 2.68 -8.36
C PRO A 346 -27.36 4.00 -7.62
N TYR A 347 -26.82 4.99 -8.31
CA TYR A 347 -26.73 6.38 -7.84
C TYR A 347 -26.82 7.33 -9.03
N ALA A 348 -27.05 8.61 -8.82
CA ALA A 348 -27.01 9.62 -9.87
C ALA A 348 -25.93 10.65 -9.57
N SER A 349 -24.91 10.72 -10.43
CA SER A 349 -23.86 11.73 -10.39
C SER A 349 -23.20 11.89 -11.75
N ASP A 350 -22.71 13.10 -12.04
CA ASP A 350 -21.90 13.38 -13.21
C ASP A 350 -20.41 13.03 -12.99
N VAL A 351 -20.04 12.58 -11.79
CA VAL A 351 -18.65 12.31 -11.38
C VAL A 351 -18.48 10.85 -10.98
N ASP A 352 -17.42 10.21 -11.50
CA ASP A 352 -17.00 8.87 -11.07
C ASP A 352 -16.35 8.93 -9.68
N VAL A 353 -17.15 8.57 -8.66
CA VAL A 353 -16.75 8.54 -7.24
C VAL A 353 -15.62 7.53 -6.99
N LEU A 354 -15.48 6.50 -7.82
CA LEU A 354 -14.44 5.48 -7.70
C LEU A 354 -13.17 5.81 -8.50
N GLY A 355 -13.17 6.89 -9.27
CA GLY A 355 -12.09 7.26 -10.19
C GLY A 355 -10.74 7.52 -9.51
N GLN A 356 -10.75 7.92 -8.23
CA GLN A 356 -9.56 8.18 -7.43
C GLN A 356 -8.82 6.93 -6.93
N PHE A 357 -9.43 5.74 -7.02
CA PHE A 357 -8.83 4.50 -6.54
C PHE A 357 -8.02 3.79 -7.64
N ASN A 358 -6.97 3.09 -7.21
CA ASN A 358 -6.16 2.24 -8.07
C ASN A 358 -6.80 0.87 -8.27
N LYS A 359 -6.37 0.16 -9.31
CA LYS A 359 -6.97 -1.13 -9.71
C LYS A 359 -6.76 -2.28 -8.76
N ASN A 360 -5.63 -2.23 -8.06
CA ASN A 360 -5.25 -3.27 -7.12
C ASN A 360 -5.74 -2.93 -5.71
N ASP A 361 -6.43 -1.79 -5.54
CA ASP A 361 -6.95 -1.39 -4.24
C ASP A 361 -8.11 -2.31 -3.86
N VAL A 362 -8.07 -2.75 -2.60
CA VAL A 362 -9.20 -3.43 -1.99
C VAL A 362 -10.06 -2.37 -1.33
N ILE A 363 -11.16 -2.02 -1.97
CA ILE A 363 -12.07 -0.96 -1.57
C ILE A 363 -13.23 -1.57 -0.80
N GLU A 364 -13.46 -1.08 0.42
CA GLU A 364 -14.62 -1.42 1.25
C GLU A 364 -15.72 -0.38 1.06
N ALA A 365 -16.97 -0.84 0.94
CA ALA A 365 -18.16 0.00 1.02
C ALA A 365 -18.70 -0.02 2.44
N LEU A 366 -19.04 1.14 2.98
CA LEU A 366 -19.50 1.30 4.36
C LEU A 366 -20.68 2.29 4.45
N ARG A 367 -21.55 2.06 5.42
CA ARG A 367 -22.57 3.01 5.87
C ARG A 367 -22.16 3.56 7.22
N ILE A 368 -22.23 4.87 7.39
CA ILE A 368 -21.92 5.54 8.66
C ILE A 368 -23.24 5.90 9.33
N VAL A 369 -23.47 5.39 10.54
CA VAL A 369 -24.68 5.71 11.33
C VAL A 369 -24.20 6.22 12.70
N GLY A 370 -24.20 7.54 12.88
CA GLY A 370 -23.54 8.16 14.03
C GLY A 370 -22.04 7.87 14.01
N ASP A 371 -21.52 7.27 15.07
CA ASP A 371 -20.11 6.86 15.18
C ASP A 371 -19.84 5.42 14.73
N GLU A 372 -20.89 4.66 14.35
CA GLU A 372 -20.73 3.28 13.91
C GLU A 372 -20.48 3.20 12.39
N GLU A 373 -19.38 2.55 12.03
CA GLU A 373 -19.06 2.18 10.66
C GLU A 373 -19.56 0.77 10.36
N ILE A 374 -20.61 0.67 9.54
CA ILE A 374 -21.19 -0.61 9.12
C ILE A 374 -20.59 -1.00 7.78
N ARG A 375 -19.84 -2.10 7.75
CA ARG A 375 -19.33 -2.66 6.50
C ARG A 375 -20.46 -3.29 5.68
N LEU A 376 -20.58 -2.88 4.42
CA LEU A 376 -21.58 -3.36 3.47
C LEU A 376 -21.02 -4.44 2.54
N GLY A 377 -19.78 -4.29 2.10
CA GLY A 377 -19.11 -5.24 1.21
C GLY A 377 -17.77 -4.72 0.68
N GLU A 378 -17.25 -5.36 -0.35
CA GLU A 378 -16.09 -4.89 -1.13
C GLU A 378 -16.55 -4.47 -2.53
N VAL A 379 -15.90 -3.48 -3.13
CA VAL A 379 -16.27 -2.98 -4.47
C VAL A 379 -15.60 -3.81 -5.55
N LYS A 380 -16.39 -4.30 -6.52
CA LYS A 380 -15.86 -4.86 -7.77
C LYS A 380 -15.57 -3.72 -8.75
N LEU A 381 -14.41 -3.08 -8.61
CA LEU A 381 -14.04 -1.90 -9.38
C LEU A 381 -14.14 -2.10 -10.90
N LYS A 382 -13.75 -3.29 -11.40
CA LYS A 382 -13.82 -3.63 -12.84
C LYS A 382 -15.24 -3.76 -13.40
N GLN A 383 -16.23 -3.99 -12.54
CA GLN A 383 -17.63 -4.21 -12.91
C GLN A 383 -18.52 -3.03 -12.49
N SER A 384 -17.94 -2.01 -11.86
CA SER A 384 -18.62 -0.77 -11.50
C SER A 384 -18.46 0.24 -12.64
N ALA A 385 -19.45 1.12 -12.80
CA ALA A 385 -19.53 2.12 -13.85
C ALA A 385 -20.08 3.44 -13.29
N LEU A 386 -20.16 4.47 -14.13
CA LEU A 386 -20.86 5.70 -13.76
C LEU A 386 -22.32 5.36 -13.41
N ASN A 387 -22.83 5.92 -12.31
CA ASN A 387 -24.18 5.67 -11.78
C ASN A 387 -24.45 4.23 -11.29
N GLU A 388 -23.44 3.37 -11.23
CA GLU A 388 -23.60 1.99 -10.76
C GLU A 388 -22.37 1.46 -10.02
N ILE A 389 -22.52 1.10 -8.74
CA ILE A 389 -21.47 0.44 -7.97
C ILE A 389 -21.84 -1.02 -7.73
N ARG A 390 -20.94 -1.93 -8.13
CA ARG A 390 -21.11 -3.36 -7.86
C ARG A 390 -20.33 -3.77 -6.63
N LEU A 391 -21.03 -4.36 -5.66
CA LEU A 391 -20.47 -4.91 -4.43
C LEU A 391 -20.39 -6.43 -4.49
N TYR A 392 -19.43 -7.00 -3.75
CA TYR A 392 -19.31 -8.42 -3.48
C TYR A 392 -18.91 -8.69 -2.04
N ARG A 393 -19.03 -9.94 -1.56
CA ARG A 393 -18.87 -10.28 -0.14
C ARG A 393 -19.80 -9.44 0.72
N VAL A 394 -21.06 -9.39 0.31
CA VAL A 394 -22.04 -8.45 0.83
C VAL A 394 -22.64 -8.94 2.14
N GLY A 395 -22.62 -8.07 3.15
CA GLY A 395 -23.25 -8.34 4.44
C GLY A 395 -24.78 -8.28 4.36
N PHE A 396 -25.47 -8.83 5.36
CA PHE A 396 -26.94 -8.75 5.45
C PHE A 396 -27.45 -7.30 5.38
N LYS A 397 -26.77 -6.37 6.07
CA LYS A 397 -27.15 -4.95 6.11
C LYS A 397 -27.03 -4.23 4.75
N ALA A 398 -26.26 -4.76 3.80
CA ALA A 398 -26.16 -4.18 2.46
C ALA A 398 -27.41 -4.42 1.60
N ARG A 399 -28.17 -5.48 1.88
CA ARG A 399 -29.43 -5.79 1.18
C ARG A 399 -30.59 -4.89 1.61
N ASN A 400 -30.47 -4.23 2.76
CA ASN A 400 -31.50 -3.35 3.32
C ASN A 400 -31.14 -1.87 3.12
N LEU A 401 -30.37 -1.54 2.09
CA LEU A 401 -30.11 -0.15 1.73
C LEU A 401 -31.33 0.41 1.01
N GLU A 402 -31.82 1.54 1.50
CA GLU A 402 -33.00 2.23 0.98
C GLU A 402 -32.58 3.42 0.12
N ASP A 403 -33.57 4.01 -0.56
CA ASP A 403 -33.42 5.26 -1.30
C ASP A 403 -32.95 6.38 -0.36
N GLY A 404 -31.92 7.13 -0.75
CA GLY A 404 -31.32 8.20 0.04
C GLY A 404 -30.21 7.74 1.02
N ASP A 405 -29.91 6.44 1.12
CA ASP A 405 -28.83 5.97 1.98
C ASP A 405 -27.45 6.39 1.45
N GLN A 406 -26.61 6.95 2.34
CA GLN A 406 -25.24 7.32 2.02
C GLN A 406 -24.27 6.14 2.20
N VAL A 407 -23.53 5.83 1.14
CA VAL A 407 -22.54 4.76 1.12
C VAL A 407 -21.16 5.34 0.81
N PHE A 408 -20.24 5.22 1.75
CA PHE A 408 -18.86 5.71 1.68
C PHE A 408 -17.92 4.61 1.21
N PHE A 409 -16.81 5.00 0.58
CA PHE A 409 -15.78 4.10 0.07
C PHE A 409 -14.41 4.43 0.62
N ARG A 410 -13.67 3.41 1.03
CA ARG A 410 -12.26 3.56 1.46
C ARG A 410 -11.45 2.33 1.13
N THR A 411 -10.14 2.48 1.02
CA THR A 411 -9.27 1.31 0.92
C THR A 411 -9.04 0.67 2.29
N LYS A 412 -8.71 -0.63 2.32
CA LYS A 412 -8.26 -1.29 3.56
C LYS A 412 -6.99 -0.65 4.16
N GLN A 413 -6.14 -0.06 3.32
CA GLN A 413 -4.94 0.64 3.74
C GLN A 413 -5.29 1.95 4.46
N ASP A 414 -6.22 2.73 3.90
CA ASP A 414 -6.72 3.96 4.53
C ASP A 414 -7.35 3.66 5.88
N LYS A 415 -8.15 2.59 5.97
CA LYS A 415 -8.71 2.12 7.25
C LYS A 415 -7.61 1.80 8.26
N ALA A 416 -6.60 1.01 7.88
CA ALA A 416 -5.52 0.64 8.78
C ALA A 416 -4.70 1.87 9.25
N SER A 417 -4.49 2.84 8.35
CA SER A 417 -3.85 4.12 8.66
C SER A 417 -4.70 4.95 9.63
N TYR A 418 -5.99 5.11 9.32
CA TYR A 418 -6.96 5.82 10.14
C TYR A 418 -7.04 5.25 11.54
N VAL A 419 -7.22 3.93 11.69
CA VAL A 419 -7.31 3.26 13.01
C VAL A 419 -6.06 3.53 13.85
N LYS A 420 -4.86 3.45 13.25
CA LYS A 420 -3.60 3.74 13.95
C LYS A 420 -3.50 5.22 14.35
N ARG A 421 -3.84 6.14 13.44
CA ARG A 421 -3.83 7.58 13.71
C ARG A 421 -4.84 7.97 14.78
N LYS A 422 -6.07 7.46 14.68
CA LYS A 422 -7.14 7.65 15.65
C LYS A 422 -6.72 7.21 17.04
N ALA A 423 -6.30 5.96 17.18
CA ALA A 423 -5.84 5.44 18.47
C ALA A 423 -4.67 6.24 19.07
N ALA A 424 -3.71 6.67 18.23
CA ALA A 424 -2.60 7.51 18.68
C ALA A 424 -3.06 8.90 19.12
N LEU A 425 -3.98 9.52 18.38
CA LEU A 425 -4.47 10.87 18.66
C LEU A 425 -5.38 10.89 19.88
N GLU A 426 -6.31 9.94 20.01
CA GLU A 426 -7.14 9.75 21.20
C GLU A 426 -6.26 9.61 22.45
N ARG A 427 -5.24 8.76 22.39
CA ARG A 427 -4.27 8.58 23.49
C ARG A 427 -3.53 9.88 23.85
N ILE A 428 -3.24 10.76 22.89
CA ILE A 428 -2.62 12.07 23.16
C ILE A 428 -3.64 13.01 23.83
N LEU A 429 -4.87 13.07 23.29
CA LEU A 429 -5.95 13.91 23.81
C LEU A 429 -6.42 13.48 25.21
N GLU A 430 -6.30 12.20 25.54
CA GLU A 430 -6.62 11.63 26.86
C GLU A 430 -5.44 11.71 27.85
N HIS A 431 -4.33 12.35 27.47
CA HIS A 431 -3.10 12.48 28.27
C HIS A 431 -2.41 11.16 28.64
N GLU A 432 -2.72 10.06 27.92
CA GLU A 432 -2.16 8.73 28.13
C GLU A 432 -0.84 8.48 27.34
N SER A 433 -0.38 9.47 26.60
CA SER A 433 0.89 9.42 25.88
C SER A 433 2.09 9.58 26.84
N VAL A 434 3.30 9.20 26.39
CA VAL A 434 4.52 9.32 27.22
C VAL A 434 4.81 10.78 27.61
N VAL A 435 4.41 11.73 26.76
CA VAL A 435 4.42 13.17 27.07
C VAL A 435 2.97 13.57 27.30
N SER A 436 2.52 13.55 28.56
CA SER A 436 1.10 13.72 28.92
C SER A 436 0.47 14.98 28.32
N ASP A 437 1.20 16.10 28.29
CA ASP A 437 0.69 17.39 27.80
C ASP A 437 1.17 17.73 26.37
N LEU A 438 1.42 16.72 25.52
CA LEU A 438 2.01 16.91 24.19
C LEU A 438 1.28 17.97 23.34
N ALA A 439 -0.05 17.94 23.33
CA ALA A 439 -0.85 18.87 22.54
C ALA A 439 -0.71 20.33 23.00
N GLN A 440 -0.60 20.57 24.32
CA GLN A 440 -0.41 21.91 24.88
C GLN A 440 0.91 22.54 24.44
N TYR A 441 1.95 21.75 24.16
CA TYR A 441 3.22 22.29 23.63
C TYR A 441 3.09 22.89 22.23
N PHE A 442 2.00 22.60 21.50
CA PHE A 442 1.70 23.19 20.20
C PHE A 442 0.73 24.38 20.29
N ASP A 443 0.21 24.69 21.47
CA ASP A 443 -0.70 25.83 21.63
C ASP A 443 0.04 27.17 21.42
N PRO A 444 -0.55 28.12 20.66
CA PRO A 444 0.09 29.41 20.38
C PRO A 444 0.44 30.23 21.63
N ASP A 445 -0.29 30.02 22.72
CA ASP A 445 -0.15 30.68 24.02
C ASP A 445 0.57 29.80 25.06
N CYS A 446 1.19 28.69 24.63
CA CYS A 446 1.95 27.81 25.51
C CYS A 446 3.08 28.56 26.22
N SER A 447 3.02 28.59 27.55
CA SER A 447 4.04 29.18 28.43
C SER A 447 4.73 28.15 29.31
N SER A 448 4.65 26.87 28.96
CA SER A 448 5.22 25.78 29.74
C SER A 448 6.76 25.89 29.78
N PRO A 449 7.39 25.71 30.96
CA PRO A 449 8.84 25.79 31.07
C PRO A 449 9.51 24.64 30.31
N THR A 450 10.68 24.92 29.72
CA THR A 450 11.48 23.87 29.08
C THR A 450 12.08 22.93 30.12
N ILE A 451 12.09 21.63 29.81
CA ILE A 451 12.83 20.65 30.61
C ILE A 451 14.29 20.77 30.22
N GLN A 452 15.16 21.11 31.18
CA GLN A 452 16.60 21.21 30.94
C GLN A 452 17.31 19.89 31.25
N TYR A 453 18.18 19.47 30.35
CA TYR A 453 19.08 18.34 30.52
C TYR A 453 20.51 18.84 30.67
N ASP A 454 21.22 18.34 31.68
CA ASP A 454 22.64 18.64 31.86
C ASP A 454 23.49 17.73 30.95
N LYS A 455 23.55 18.10 29.67
CA LYS A 455 24.24 17.34 28.62
C LYS A 455 25.15 18.27 27.80
N PRO A 456 26.35 18.60 28.33
CA PRO A 456 27.28 19.46 27.61
C PRO A 456 27.82 18.76 26.35
N VAL A 457 27.93 19.51 25.25
CA VAL A 457 28.59 19.08 24.01
C VAL A 457 29.85 19.89 23.81
N THR A 458 30.98 19.23 23.62
CA THR A 458 32.29 19.84 23.44
C THR A 458 32.62 20.11 21.97
N SER A 459 33.66 20.90 21.71
CA SER A 459 34.19 21.09 20.35
C SER A 459 34.68 19.78 19.72
N ASP A 460 35.22 18.88 20.54
CA ASP A 460 35.78 17.60 20.10
C ASP A 460 34.66 16.65 19.65
N ASP A 461 33.49 16.73 20.27
CA ASP A 461 32.30 15.99 19.84
C ASP A 461 31.85 16.39 18.44
N PHE A 462 32.03 17.66 18.05
CA PHE A 462 31.71 18.13 16.70
C PHE A 462 32.78 17.77 15.67
N ALA A 463 34.06 17.80 16.06
CA ALA A 463 35.17 17.46 15.17
C ALA A 463 35.04 16.03 14.60
N ARG A 464 34.35 15.13 15.32
CA ARG A 464 34.04 13.78 14.87
C ARG A 464 33.22 13.72 13.57
N TYR A 465 32.44 14.76 13.29
CA TYR A 465 31.57 14.82 12.11
C TYR A 465 32.21 15.58 10.95
N ASP A 466 33.43 16.10 11.12
CA ASP A 466 34.15 16.78 10.06
C ASP A 466 34.69 15.75 9.05
N ARG A 467 34.34 15.91 7.78
CA ARG A 467 34.73 15.01 6.69
C ARG A 467 35.33 15.78 5.54
N THR A 468 36.18 15.14 4.75
CA THR A 468 36.73 15.72 3.53
C THR A 468 36.05 15.09 2.31
N ASP A 469 35.56 15.91 1.38
CA ASP A 469 35.00 15.43 0.12
C ASP A 469 36.10 15.00 -0.88
N GLU A 470 35.70 14.43 -2.02
CA GLU A 470 36.61 14.02 -3.11
C GLU A 470 37.43 15.17 -3.70
N HIS A 471 37.03 16.42 -3.44
CA HIS A 471 37.68 17.65 -3.88
C HIS A 471 38.49 18.32 -2.76
N ASN A 472 38.73 17.62 -1.65
CA ASN A 472 39.48 18.07 -0.49
C ASN A 472 38.83 19.22 0.32
N ASN A 473 37.52 19.46 0.17
CA ASN A 473 36.77 20.42 0.99
C ASN A 473 36.33 19.78 2.31
N ILE A 474 36.43 20.53 3.41
CA ILE A 474 35.94 20.09 4.72
C ILE A 474 34.43 20.34 4.80
N ILE A 475 33.66 19.26 4.82
CA ILE A 475 32.24 19.22 5.17
C ILE A 475 32.16 19.10 6.69
N SER A 476 31.71 20.16 7.35
CA SER A 476 31.55 20.22 8.81
C SER A 476 30.20 20.83 9.17
N LEU A 477 29.72 20.53 10.38
CA LEU A 477 28.56 21.22 10.93
C LEU A 477 28.90 22.70 11.14
N ASN A 478 28.14 23.60 10.54
CA ASN A 478 28.35 25.03 10.68
C ASN A 478 27.96 25.53 12.08
N GLN A 479 28.30 26.78 12.42
CA GLN A 479 28.04 27.33 13.76
C GLN A 479 26.56 27.31 14.15
N GLN A 480 25.64 27.59 13.22
CA GLN A 480 24.20 27.58 13.50
C GLN A 480 23.70 26.16 13.78
N GLN A 481 24.18 25.17 13.02
CA GLN A 481 23.93 23.76 13.25
C GLN A 481 24.47 23.33 14.63
N ARG A 482 25.72 23.67 14.97
CA ARG A 482 26.30 23.33 16.29
C ARG A 482 25.49 23.92 17.46
N ILE A 483 25.03 25.16 17.34
CA ILE A 483 24.14 25.78 18.35
C ILE A 483 22.81 25.04 18.43
N ALA A 484 22.18 24.74 17.30
CA ALA A 484 20.92 23.99 17.25
C ALA A 484 21.08 22.59 17.88
N PHE A 485 22.22 21.93 17.63
CA PHE A 485 22.56 20.63 18.22
C PHE A 485 22.60 20.70 19.75
N GLN A 486 23.32 21.68 20.29
CA GLN A 486 23.41 21.90 21.74
C GLN A 486 22.04 22.19 22.36
N GLN A 487 21.23 23.03 21.69
CA GLN A 487 19.89 23.37 22.14
C GLN A 487 18.97 22.14 22.15
N LEU A 488 19.00 21.32 21.10
CA LEU A 488 18.24 20.07 20.99
C LEU A 488 18.62 19.04 22.06
N LEU A 489 19.90 18.98 22.44
CA LEU A 489 20.36 18.03 23.46
C LEU A 489 20.03 18.48 24.88
N SER A 490 20.02 19.80 25.11
CA SER A 490 19.88 20.40 26.44
C SER A 490 18.43 20.70 26.81
N ASN A 491 17.49 20.64 25.87
CA ASN A 491 16.09 21.02 26.11
C ASN A 491 15.12 19.91 25.67
N GLY A 492 14.02 19.77 26.40
CA GLY A 492 12.89 18.90 26.06
C GLY A 492 11.57 19.39 26.64
N PRO A 493 10.50 18.57 26.56
CA PRO A 493 10.43 17.24 25.93
C PRO A 493 10.23 17.30 24.41
N LEU A 494 9.92 18.47 23.87
CA LEU A 494 9.72 18.72 22.44
C LEU A 494 10.79 19.68 21.93
N SER A 495 11.28 19.45 20.71
CA SER A 495 12.18 20.37 20.03
C SER A 495 11.89 20.39 18.54
N MET A 496 11.97 21.56 17.92
CA MET A 496 11.70 21.76 16.50
C MET A 496 12.95 22.26 15.80
N LEU A 497 13.40 21.53 14.78
CA LEU A 497 14.50 21.95 13.91
C LEU A 497 13.97 22.39 12.55
N GLN A 498 14.16 23.67 12.22
CA GLN A 498 13.81 24.22 10.92
C GLN A 498 15.06 24.55 10.09
N GLY A 499 14.95 24.43 8.78
CA GLY A 499 16.02 24.82 7.85
C GLY A 499 15.49 24.86 6.40
N PRO A 500 16.01 25.74 5.54
CA PRO A 500 15.68 25.74 4.11
C PRO A 500 16.14 24.44 3.39
N PRO A 501 15.62 24.15 2.17
CA PRO A 501 16.15 23.08 1.33
C PRO A 501 17.65 23.24 1.09
N GLY A 502 18.40 22.13 1.09
CA GLY A 502 19.85 22.13 0.87
C GLY A 502 20.73 22.52 2.08
N THR A 503 20.14 22.82 3.25
CA THR A 503 20.91 23.22 4.47
C THR A 503 21.52 22.06 5.26
N GLY A 504 21.63 20.86 4.65
CA GLY A 504 22.28 19.72 5.30
C GLY A 504 21.52 19.11 6.47
N LYS A 505 20.18 19.23 6.53
CA LYS A 505 19.36 18.65 7.61
C LYS A 505 19.60 17.16 7.83
N THR A 506 19.77 16.41 6.76
CA THR A 506 20.00 14.96 6.83
C THR A 506 21.32 14.64 7.52
N GLU A 507 22.39 15.37 7.18
CA GLU A 507 23.70 15.24 7.83
C GLU A 507 23.62 15.62 9.31
N PHE A 508 22.91 16.72 9.61
CA PHE A 508 22.65 17.16 10.97
C PHE A 508 21.95 16.08 11.80
N ILE A 509 20.85 15.53 11.28
CA ILE A 509 20.06 14.50 11.98
C ILE A 509 20.90 13.25 12.19
N ALA A 510 21.69 12.84 11.19
CA ALA A 510 22.59 11.71 11.34
C ALA A 510 23.62 11.94 12.45
N ALA A 511 24.28 13.11 12.46
CA ALA A 511 25.28 13.44 13.49
C ALA A 511 24.64 13.48 14.88
N PHE A 512 23.42 14.00 14.99
CA PHE A 512 22.66 14.07 16.22
C PHE A 512 22.31 12.68 16.76
N VAL A 513 21.75 11.82 15.91
CA VAL A 513 21.41 10.43 16.27
C VAL A 513 22.67 9.65 16.65
N HIS A 514 23.76 9.80 15.90
CA HIS A 514 25.04 9.16 16.23
C HIS A 514 25.54 9.57 17.62
N HIS A 515 25.53 10.87 17.94
CA HIS A 515 25.92 11.36 19.26
C HIS A 515 25.04 10.82 20.38
N LEU A 516 23.72 10.72 20.17
CA LEU A 516 22.80 10.15 21.15
C LEU A 516 23.14 8.68 21.46
N ILE A 517 23.50 7.90 20.44
CA ILE A 517 23.90 6.50 20.63
C ILE A 517 25.25 6.44 21.36
N GLU A 518 26.25 7.14 20.84
CA GLU A 518 27.63 6.99 21.26
C GLU A 518 27.91 7.64 22.64
N LYS A 519 27.44 8.87 22.86
CA LYS A 519 27.75 9.66 24.07
C LYS A 519 26.66 9.58 25.11
N GLN A 520 25.41 9.47 24.68
CA GLN A 520 24.25 9.45 25.59
C GLN A 520 23.73 8.04 25.87
N ASN A 521 24.35 7.01 25.27
CA ASN A 521 24.01 5.60 25.45
C ASN A 521 22.52 5.30 25.22
N VAL A 522 21.92 6.01 24.25
CA VAL A 522 20.52 5.80 23.88
C VAL A 522 20.41 4.47 23.14
N LYS A 523 19.67 3.53 23.72
CA LYS A 523 19.52 2.16 23.19
C LYS A 523 18.68 2.10 21.92
N ASN A 524 17.55 2.81 21.93
CA ASN A 524 16.54 2.73 20.86
C ASN A 524 16.14 4.13 20.43
N ILE A 525 16.18 4.39 19.12
CA ILE A 525 15.75 5.66 18.51
C ILE A 525 14.78 5.31 17.38
N LEU A 526 13.56 5.84 17.45
CA LEU A 526 12.58 5.73 16.37
C LEU A 526 12.71 6.92 15.43
N LEU A 527 13.20 6.68 14.20
CA LEU A 527 13.30 7.68 13.15
C LEU A 527 12.17 7.48 12.12
N VAL A 528 11.34 8.50 11.91
CA VAL A 528 10.18 8.45 10.99
C VAL A 528 10.21 9.58 9.96
N SER A 529 9.67 9.34 8.76
CA SER A 529 9.51 10.36 7.71
C SER A 529 8.21 10.14 6.91
N GLN A 530 7.55 11.22 6.49
CA GLN A 530 6.24 11.16 5.82
C GLN A 530 6.28 10.74 4.33
N SER A 531 7.40 10.85 3.63
CA SER A 531 7.45 10.76 2.16
C SER A 531 7.28 9.33 1.62
N HIS A 532 6.16 9.08 0.92
CA HIS A 532 5.97 8.03 -0.10
C HIS A 532 5.91 8.68 -1.51
N GLU A 533 6.86 9.54 -1.87
CA GLU A 533 6.90 10.08 -3.24
C GLU A 533 7.55 9.07 -4.21
N PRO A 534 6.98 8.85 -5.42
CA PRO A 534 7.58 7.99 -6.44
C PRO A 534 8.97 8.46 -6.91
N LEU A 535 9.35 9.71 -6.62
CA LEU A 535 10.64 10.29 -7.02
C LEU A 535 11.83 9.82 -6.17
N ILE A 536 11.59 9.15 -5.02
CA ILE A 536 12.64 8.59 -4.14
C ILE A 536 12.82 7.09 -4.41
N ARG A 537 12.54 6.60 -5.63
CA ARG A 537 12.92 5.24 -6.04
C ARG A 537 14.34 5.15 -6.61
N GLN A 538 15.01 6.29 -6.86
CA GLN A 538 16.43 6.34 -7.27
C GLN A 538 17.38 6.93 -6.22
N GLN A 539 16.88 7.41 -5.08
CA GLN A 539 17.71 7.83 -3.95
C GLN A 539 17.34 6.99 -2.74
N LYS A 540 18.34 6.53 -1.98
CA LYS A 540 18.14 5.85 -0.69
C LYS A 540 17.18 6.70 0.15
N GLY A 541 16.10 6.10 0.67
CA GLY A 541 15.11 6.82 1.48
C GLY A 541 15.75 7.61 2.62
N PHE A 542 15.07 8.66 3.11
CA PHE A 542 15.61 9.56 4.14
C PHE A 542 16.24 8.82 5.33
N ALA A 543 15.52 7.86 5.92
CA ALA A 543 16.03 7.03 7.01
C ALA A 543 17.22 6.16 6.59
N SER A 544 17.21 5.60 5.38
CA SER A 544 18.32 4.81 4.85
C SER A 544 19.58 5.65 4.65
N THR A 545 19.45 6.90 4.21
CA THR A 545 20.58 7.84 4.07
C THR A 545 21.16 8.19 5.43
N VAL A 546 20.30 8.50 6.42
CA VAL A 546 20.74 8.73 7.81
C VAL A 546 21.47 7.51 8.38
N LEU A 547 20.93 6.30 8.20
CA LEU A 547 21.57 5.06 8.66
C LEU A 547 22.93 4.80 7.99
N VAL A 548 23.06 5.09 6.69
CA VAL A 548 24.35 4.96 5.99
C VAL A 548 25.39 5.93 6.57
N LEU A 549 25.01 7.18 6.83
CA LEU A 549 25.91 8.17 7.42
C LEU A 549 26.37 7.76 8.83
N ILE A 550 25.45 7.24 9.65
CA ILE A 550 25.73 6.72 10.99
C ILE A 550 26.67 5.51 10.91
N ARG A 551 26.38 4.54 10.04
CA ARG A 551 27.24 3.36 9.83
C ARG A 551 28.65 3.75 9.39
N ASN A 552 28.78 4.74 8.51
CA ASN A 552 30.09 5.22 8.07
C ASN A 552 30.91 5.81 9.23
N TRP A 553 30.28 6.51 10.18
CA TRP A 553 30.97 6.98 11.38
C TRP A 553 31.31 5.83 12.35
N MET A 554 30.41 4.87 12.57
CA MET A 554 30.70 3.69 13.40
C MET A 554 31.81 2.79 12.84
N LEU A 555 31.88 2.64 11.51
CA LEU A 555 32.95 1.87 10.84
C LEU A 555 34.31 2.55 10.98
N PHE A 556 34.34 3.89 11.01
CA PHE A 556 35.55 4.65 11.29
C PHE A 556 36.09 4.31 12.69
N ASP A 557 35.22 4.09 13.68
CA ASP A 557 35.63 3.71 15.05
C ASP A 557 36.31 2.35 15.10
N LEU A 558 35.74 1.34 14.45
CA LEU A 558 36.32 -0.01 14.39
C LEU A 558 37.71 -0.03 13.72
N VAL A 559 37.91 0.80 12.70
CA VAL A 559 39.21 0.93 12.03
C VAL A 559 40.20 1.68 12.91
N THR A 560 39.76 2.76 13.58
CA THR A 560 40.61 3.58 14.45
C THR A 560 41.04 2.81 15.70
N GLU A 561 40.13 2.06 16.33
CA GLU A 561 40.45 1.18 17.46
C GLU A 561 41.43 0.07 17.06
N LYS A 562 41.26 -0.56 15.88
CA LYS A 562 42.23 -1.55 15.37
C LYS A 562 43.62 -0.95 15.15
N VAL A 563 43.69 0.27 14.60
CA VAL A 563 44.97 0.96 14.36
C VAL A 563 45.63 1.36 15.68
N GLN A 564 44.87 1.88 16.65
CA GLN A 564 45.38 2.21 17.98
C GLN A 564 45.83 0.95 18.74
N PHE A 565 45.08 -0.15 18.66
CA PHE A 565 45.45 -1.43 19.25
C PHE A 565 46.74 -1.98 18.63
N GLN A 566 46.90 -1.91 17.30
CA GLN A 566 48.15 -2.31 16.63
C GLN A 566 49.33 -1.40 16.96
N GLN A 567 49.12 -0.10 17.15
CA GLN A 567 50.17 0.83 17.60
C GLN A 567 50.57 0.58 19.05
N ALA A 568 49.60 0.34 19.95
CA ALA A 568 49.85 -0.04 21.33
C ALA A 568 50.61 -1.36 21.43
N LEU A 569 50.26 -2.35 20.59
CA LEU A 569 50.97 -3.62 20.50
C LEU A 569 52.43 -3.40 20.04
N LYS A 570 52.66 -2.56 19.02
CA LYS A 570 54.02 -2.21 18.56
C LYS A 570 54.86 -1.49 19.63
N MET A 571 54.26 -0.58 20.40
CA MET A 571 54.94 0.07 21.53
C MET A 571 55.31 -0.93 22.63
N PHE A 572 54.43 -1.88 22.93
CA PHE A 572 54.73 -2.96 23.88
C PHE A 572 55.85 -3.89 23.39
N THR A 573 55.96 -4.15 22.09
CA THR A 573 57.05 -4.96 21.53
C THR A 573 58.39 -4.21 21.47
N GLN A 574 58.38 -2.87 21.45
CA GLN A 574 59.59 -2.04 21.49
C GLN A 574 60.10 -1.76 22.91
N MET A 575 59.26 -1.92 23.93
CA MET A 575 59.63 -1.81 25.34
C MET A 575 60.16 -3.11 25.96
N ARG A 576 60.29 -4.20 25.19
CA ARG A 576 60.89 -5.48 25.62
C ARG A 576 62.31 -5.66 25.12
#